data_AF-A0A1Y3PFY8-F1
#
_entry.id   AF-A0A1Y3PFY8-F1
#
_cell.length_a   1.000
_cell.length_b   1.000
_cell.length_c   1.000
_cell.angle_alpha   90.00
_cell.angle_beta   90.00
_cell.angle_gamma   90.00
#
_symmetry.space_group_name_H-M   'P 1'
#
loop_
_entity.id
_entity.type
_entity.pdbx_description
1 polymer ?
#
loop_
_entity_poly.entity_id
_entity_poly.type
_entity_poly.pdbx_seq_one_letter_code
_entity_poly.pdbx_strand_id
1 'polypeptide(L)'
;MQIVEAGKRMEEEGEGFSTYDLYEKASLEKPYIVRQTFEVCGASSFIGERLQVETGQPVFYVTSIFSSQTEQPLEFRTAYYRGDKYKFYITRKL
;
A
#
# COMPACT_ATOMS: atom_id res chain seq x y z
N MET A 1 -4.20 -13.13 13.22
CA MET A 1 -3.95 -11.71 12.87
C MET A 1 -5.24 -11.18 12.27
N GLN A 2 -5.97 -10.32 12.98
CA GLN A 2 -7.42 -10.07 12.74
C GLN A 2 -7.75 -9.65 11.30
N ILE A 3 -6.89 -8.86 10.64
CA ILE A 3 -7.05 -8.46 9.23
C ILE A 3 -6.96 -9.66 8.27
N VAL A 4 -6.04 -10.61 8.50
CA VAL A 4 -5.89 -11.80 7.65
C VAL A 4 -7.11 -12.71 7.78
N GLU A 5 -7.63 -12.86 8.99
CA GLU A 5 -8.85 -13.64 9.26
C GLU A 5 -10.08 -13.00 8.61
N ALA A 6 -10.20 -11.67 8.65
CA ALA A 6 -11.25 -10.96 7.94
C ALA A 6 -11.15 -11.15 6.42
N GLY A 7 -9.93 -11.07 5.86
CA GLY A 7 -9.70 -11.27 4.42
C GLY A 7 -10.07 -12.68 3.95
N LYS A 8 -9.68 -13.72 4.70
CA LYS A 8 -10.05 -15.11 4.38
C LYS A 8 -11.56 -15.32 4.39
N ARG A 9 -12.26 -14.72 5.34
CA ARG A 9 -13.73 -14.81 5.41
C ARG A 9 -14.40 -14.16 4.20
N MET A 10 -13.95 -12.96 3.82
CA MET A 10 -14.50 -12.28 2.64
C MET A 10 -14.18 -13.02 1.33
N GLU A 11 -13.01 -13.65 1.25
CA GLU A 11 -12.64 -14.53 0.13
C GLU A 11 -13.58 -15.75 0.04
N GLU A 12 -13.86 -16.42 1.17
CA GLU A 12 -14.83 -17.53 1.25
C GLU A 12 -16.25 -17.11 0.84
N GLU A 13 -16.64 -15.87 1.15
CA GLU A 13 -17.91 -15.27 0.76
C GLU A 13 -17.96 -14.88 -0.74
N GLY A 14 -16.83 -14.94 -1.46
CA GLY A 14 -16.73 -14.59 -2.87
C GLY A 14 -16.84 -13.08 -3.13
N GLU A 15 -16.68 -12.25 -2.10
CA GLU A 15 -16.78 -10.80 -2.21
C GLU A 15 -15.40 -10.19 -2.48
N GLY A 16 -15.32 -9.27 -3.45
CA GLY A 16 -14.12 -8.48 -3.67
C GLY A 16 -13.92 -7.46 -2.55
N PHE A 17 -12.70 -7.35 -2.01
CA PHE A 17 -12.38 -6.43 -0.92
C PHE A 17 -11.05 -5.71 -1.14
N SER A 18 -10.92 -4.56 -0.48
CA SER A 18 -9.64 -3.88 -0.26
C SER A 18 -9.18 -4.06 1.18
N THR A 19 -7.89 -3.84 1.44
CA THR A 19 -7.38 -3.83 2.82
C THR A 19 -8.09 -2.78 3.69
N TYR A 20 -8.63 -1.70 3.09
CA TYR A 20 -9.37 -0.68 3.81
C TYR A 20 -10.70 -1.21 4.38
N ASP A 21 -11.38 -2.09 3.65
CA ASP A 21 -12.62 -2.73 4.08
C ASP A 21 -12.39 -3.68 5.27
N LEU A 22 -11.19 -4.31 5.30
CA LEU A 22 -10.83 -5.27 6.34
C LEU A 22 -10.68 -4.67 7.73
N TYR A 23 -10.38 -3.36 7.85
CA TYR A 23 -10.34 -2.69 9.15
C TYR A 23 -11.70 -2.78 9.86
N GLU A 24 -12.78 -2.53 9.13
CA GLU A 24 -14.14 -2.60 9.69
C GLU A 24 -14.51 -4.03 10.07
N LYS A 25 -14.25 -4.98 9.16
CA LYS A 25 -14.59 -6.39 9.34
C LYS A 25 -13.79 -7.05 10.48
N ALA A 26 -12.62 -6.51 10.78
CA ALA A 26 -11.80 -6.89 11.92
C ALA A 26 -12.13 -6.11 13.21
N SER A 27 -13.13 -5.22 13.18
CA SER A 27 -13.45 -4.32 14.31
C SER A 27 -12.25 -3.47 14.78
N LEU A 28 -11.40 -3.09 13.84
CA LEU A 28 -10.25 -2.21 14.05
C LEU A 28 -10.60 -0.77 13.67
N GLU A 29 -9.89 0.18 14.28
CA GLU A 29 -9.97 1.58 13.89
C GLU A 29 -9.54 1.76 12.42
N LYS A 30 -10.35 2.46 11.63
CA LYS A 30 -10.02 2.75 10.23
C LYS A 30 -8.95 3.85 10.13
N PRO A 31 -8.01 3.75 9.18
CA PRO A 31 -7.15 4.86 8.82
C PRO A 31 -7.94 6.11 8.43
N TYR A 32 -7.50 7.25 8.95
CA TYR A 32 -8.06 8.57 8.65
C TYR A 32 -7.09 9.43 7.84
N ILE A 33 -5.79 9.39 8.18
CA ILE A 33 -4.73 10.13 7.49
C ILE A 33 -3.74 9.14 6.88
N VAL A 34 -3.26 9.43 5.67
CA VAL A 34 -2.09 8.77 5.09
C VAL A 34 -1.02 9.79 4.75
N ARG A 35 0.20 9.57 5.23
CA ARG A 35 1.39 10.33 4.83
C ARG A 35 2.25 9.45 3.96
N GLN A 36 2.60 9.94 2.77
CA GLN A 36 3.32 9.16 1.78
C GLN A 36 4.60 9.87 1.35
N THR A 37 5.69 9.09 1.26
CA THR A 37 6.96 9.54 0.68
C THR A 37 7.17 8.77 -0.62
N PHE A 38 7.50 9.50 -1.68
CA PHE A 38 7.75 8.96 -3.01
C PHE A 38 9.23 9.15 -3.34
N GLU A 39 9.91 8.05 -3.63
CA GLU A 39 11.33 8.03 -3.96
C GLU A 39 11.55 7.24 -5.24
N VAL A 40 12.71 7.44 -5.87
CA VAL A 40 13.17 6.60 -6.98
C VAL A 40 14.36 5.79 -6.48
N CYS A 41 14.33 4.48 -6.73
CA CYS A 41 15.48 3.61 -6.51
C CYS A 41 15.64 2.64 -7.69
N GLY A 42 16.81 2.02 -7.79
CA GLY A 42 17.01 0.91 -8.73
C GLY A 42 16.37 -0.37 -8.19
N ALA A 43 15.67 -1.12 -9.05
CA ALA A 43 15.07 -2.39 -8.65
C ALA A 43 16.14 -3.37 -8.14
N SER A 44 15.96 -3.91 -6.93
CA SER A 44 16.75 -5.07 -6.51
C SER A 44 16.40 -6.30 -7.34
N SER A 45 17.20 -7.38 -7.26
CA SER A 45 16.87 -8.63 -7.95
C SER A 45 15.47 -9.16 -7.59
N PHE A 46 15.11 -9.11 -6.30
CA PHE A 46 13.79 -9.53 -5.79
C PHE A 46 12.63 -8.70 -6.37
N ILE A 47 12.83 -7.38 -6.46
CA ILE A 47 11.82 -6.46 -7.01
C ILE A 47 11.75 -6.57 -8.52
N GLY A 48 12.90 -6.68 -9.19
CA GLY A 48 13.00 -6.84 -10.65
C GLY A 48 12.29 -8.08 -11.15
N GLU A 49 12.46 -9.22 -10.47
CA GLU A 49 11.75 -10.46 -10.77
C GLU A 49 10.23 -10.29 -10.67
N ARG A 50 9.72 -9.71 -9.57
CA ARG A 50 8.28 -9.55 -9.31
C ARG A 50 7.60 -8.54 -10.23
N LEU A 51 8.31 -7.48 -10.59
CA LEU A 51 7.80 -6.44 -11.48
C LEU A 51 8.11 -6.70 -12.96
N GLN A 52 8.88 -7.76 -13.26
CA GLN A 52 9.35 -8.09 -14.60
C GLN A 52 10.06 -6.91 -15.26
N VAL A 53 11.09 -6.41 -14.57
CA VAL A 53 12.00 -5.33 -14.99
C VAL A 53 13.44 -5.72 -14.68
N GLU A 54 14.41 -5.08 -15.33
CA GLU A 54 15.81 -5.38 -15.10
C GLU A 54 16.26 -4.94 -13.70
N THR A 55 17.22 -5.67 -13.12
CA THR A 55 17.86 -5.23 -11.86
C THR A 55 18.56 -3.89 -12.10
N GLY A 56 18.37 -2.94 -11.20
CA GLY A 56 18.85 -1.56 -11.33
C GLY A 56 17.92 -0.65 -12.13
N GLN A 57 16.92 -1.18 -12.83
CA GLN A 57 15.96 -0.34 -13.55
C GLN A 57 15.22 0.59 -12.57
N PRO A 58 15.04 1.88 -12.89
CA PRO A 58 14.35 2.82 -12.00
C PRO A 58 12.91 2.41 -11.70
N VAL A 59 12.57 2.36 -10.42
CA VAL A 59 11.22 2.11 -9.89
C VAL A 59 10.86 3.17 -8.87
N PHE A 60 9.56 3.42 -8.71
CA PHE A 60 9.07 4.21 -7.59
C PHE A 60 9.06 3.35 -6.33
N TYR A 61 9.68 3.82 -5.27
CA TYR A 61 9.55 3.29 -3.92
C TYR A 61 8.65 4.24 -3.12
N VAL A 62 7.51 3.72 -2.66
CA VAL A 62 6.52 4.50 -1.93
C VAL A 62 6.37 3.93 -0.53
N THR A 63 6.66 4.77 0.47
CA THR A 63 6.33 4.46 1.86
C THR A 63 5.02 5.16 2.23
N SER A 64 4.19 4.52 3.04
CA SER A 64 2.92 5.07 3.51
C SER A 64 2.75 4.79 4.98
N ILE A 65 2.47 5.82 5.77
CA ILE A 65 2.10 5.71 7.18
C ILE A 65 0.62 6.08 7.26
N PHE A 66 -0.20 5.09 7.59
CA PHE A 66 -1.62 5.24 7.83
C PHE A 66 -1.84 5.47 9.33
N SER A 67 -2.61 6.50 9.68
CA SER A 67 -2.85 6.91 11.06
C SER A 67 -4.33 7.16 11.34
N SER A 68 -4.70 7.04 12.61
CA SER A 68 -6.01 7.44 13.12
C SER A 68 -6.23 8.96 13.03
N GLN A 69 -7.44 9.40 13.41
CA GLN A 69 -7.75 10.83 13.52
C GLN A 69 -6.93 11.55 14.59
N THR A 70 -6.47 10.82 15.62
CA THR A 70 -5.60 11.31 16.69
C THR A 70 -4.11 11.12 16.37
N GLU A 71 -3.78 10.85 15.11
CA GLU A 71 -2.42 10.64 14.58
C GLU A 71 -1.68 9.42 15.14
N GLN A 72 -2.39 8.45 15.75
CA GLN A 72 -1.79 7.18 16.13
C GLN A 72 -1.49 6.33 14.87
N PRO A 73 -0.27 5.81 14.68
CA PRO A 73 0.07 4.99 13.52
C PRO A 73 -0.63 3.62 13.59
N LEU A 74 -1.29 3.24 12.51
CA LEU A 74 -2.07 2.00 12.37
C LEU A 74 -1.43 1.01 11.41
N GLU A 75 -0.86 1.49 10.30
CA GLU A 75 -0.18 0.66 9.30
C GLU A 75 1.02 1.38 8.70
N PHE A 76 2.12 0.64 8.52
CA PHE A 76 3.24 1.05 7.69
C PHE A 76 3.29 0.17 6.44
N ARG A 77 3.28 0.80 5.27
CA ARG A 77 3.27 0.11 3.99
C ARG A 77 4.44 0.55 3.11
N THR A 78 5.05 -0.43 2.46
CA THR A 78 6.00 -0.21 1.37
C THR A 78 5.41 -0.75 0.07
N ALA A 79 5.60 -0.01 -1.02
CA ALA A 79 5.16 -0.42 -2.34
C ALA A 79 6.20 -0.02 -3.39
N TYR A 80 6.37 -0.88 -4.39
CA TYR A 80 7.25 -0.63 -5.53
C TYR A 80 6.42 -0.61 -6.80
N TYR A 81 6.59 0.42 -7.61
CA TYR A 81 5.90 0.56 -8.89
C TYR A 81 6.89 0.73 -10.02
N ARG A 82 6.58 0.10 -11.15
CA ARG A 82 7.32 0.24 -12.40
C ARG A 82 7.35 1.70 -12.88
N GLY A 83 8.54 2.30 -12.91
CA GLY A 83 8.72 3.70 -13.33
C GLY A 83 8.41 3.95 -14.80
N ASP A 84 8.46 2.90 -15.64
CA ASP A 84 8.15 2.96 -17.07
C ASP A 84 6.64 2.89 -17.37
N LYS A 85 5.81 2.45 -16.40
CA LYS A 85 4.36 2.27 -16.57
C LYS A 85 3.51 3.16 -15.66
N TYR A 86 3.98 3.43 -14.45
CA TYR A 86 3.21 4.17 -13.45
C TYR A 86 3.58 5.65 -13.44
N LYS A 87 2.57 6.48 -13.18
CA LYS A 87 2.70 7.93 -12.99
C LYS A 87 1.82 8.33 -11.82
N PHE A 88 2.30 9.25 -10.99
CA PHE A 88 1.51 9.84 -9.91
C PHE A 88 1.07 11.25 -10.32
N TYR A 89 -0.23 11.51 -10.19
CA TYR A 89 -0.82 12.83 -10.40
C TYR A 89 -1.37 13.32 -9.05
N ILE A 90 -0.91 14.49 -8.60
CA ILE A 90 -1.24 15.03 -7.28
C ILE A 90 -1.81 16.44 -7.44
N THR A 91 -3.02 16.65 -6.95
CA THR A 91 -3.62 17.99 -6.80
C THR A 91 -3.43 18.47 -5.37
N ARG A 92 -2.90 19.68 -5.20
CA ARG A 92 -2.77 20.35 -3.89
C ARG A 92 -3.55 21.65 -3.92
N LYS A 93 -4.29 21.94 -2.85
CA LYS A 93 -4.80 23.28 -2.60
C LYS A 93 -3.65 24.12 -2.01
N LEU A 94 -3.51 25.36 -2.47
CA LEU A 94 -2.52 26.33 -1.97
C LEU A 94 -3.11 27.16 -0.84
#